data_AF-A0A929RPK5-F1
#
_entry.id   AF-A0A929RPK5-F1
#
_cell.length_a   1.000
_cell.length_b   1.000
_cell.length_c   1.000
_cell.angle_alpha   90.00
_cell.angle_beta   90.00
_cell.angle_gamma   90.00
#
_symmetry.space_group_name_H-M   'P 1'
#
loop_
_entity.id
_entity.type
_entity.pdbx_description
1 polymer ?
#
loop_
_entity_poly.entity_id
_entity_poly.type
_entity_poly.pdbx_seq_one_letter_code
_entity_poly.pdbx_strand_id
1 'polypeptide(L)'
;MSDKDQTQVSTAADAGDAGYNKALKNRHIQMIAIGGSIGTGLFLGVGGRLAQGGLALPYNAYSSEDSPFTTFFSGIGVPHADDIMQVVVLTAALSSLNAGLYATGRTLRSMALVGEGPRFASRLNKNHVPSGGIIITASLGPLGVLLNAFVPTKAFNIVMDLAGIGIARTWAMILTSHLAFLRKVKRGEEQRPEFRMAGAPNTNYLALLFFTVVVILMVADWYYVRGRVGNLTDEAAASLQGDETLVTGE
;
A
#
# COMPACT_ATOMS: atom_id res chain seq x y z
N MET A 1 23.68 31.58 3.50
CA MET A 1 22.95 30.76 4.48
C MET A 1 23.59 31.01 5.83
N SER A 2 22.88 31.59 6.80
CA SER A 2 23.45 31.85 8.14
C SER A 2 23.40 30.57 8.97
N ASP A 3 24.41 30.36 9.81
CA ASP A 3 24.58 29.21 10.72
C ASP A 3 23.33 28.92 11.59
N LYS A 4 22.51 29.96 11.83
CA LYS A 4 21.23 29.90 12.57
C LYS A 4 20.09 29.17 11.84
N ASP A 5 20.06 29.19 10.51
CA ASP A 5 19.04 28.47 9.72
C ASP A 5 19.31 26.97 9.67
N GLN A 6 20.60 26.57 9.60
CA GLN A 6 20.98 25.15 9.68
C GLN A 6 20.68 24.56 11.06
N THR A 7 20.82 25.34 12.14
CA THR A 7 20.45 24.89 13.49
C THR A 7 18.94 24.68 13.62
N GLN A 8 18.10 25.56 13.06
CA GLN A 8 16.64 25.40 13.15
C GLN A 8 16.08 24.24 12.32
N VAL A 9 16.56 24.04 11.08
CA VAL A 9 16.12 22.92 10.24
C VAL A 9 16.54 21.57 10.84
N SER A 10 17.74 21.50 11.43
CA SER A 10 18.23 20.33 12.16
C SER A 10 17.34 19.99 13.37
N THR A 11 16.93 21.02 14.13
CA THR A 11 16.12 20.84 15.35
C THR A 11 14.72 20.28 15.07
N ALA A 12 14.08 20.65 13.96
CA ALA A 12 12.75 20.16 13.59
C ALA A 12 12.77 18.72 13.04
N ALA A 13 13.80 18.35 12.28
CA ALA A 13 14.00 16.98 11.82
C ALA A 13 14.33 16.03 12.99
N ASP A 14 15.11 16.50 13.97
CA ASP A 14 15.42 15.74 15.20
C ASP A 14 14.25 15.62 16.19
N ALA A 15 13.27 16.54 16.13
CA ALA A 15 12.12 16.52 17.03
C ALA A 15 11.30 15.22 16.89
N GLY A 16 11.10 14.74 15.66
CA GLY A 16 10.37 13.48 15.39
C GLY A 16 11.04 12.24 15.99
N ASP A 17 12.36 12.31 16.14
CA ASP A 17 13.21 11.22 16.61
C ASP A 17 13.49 11.28 18.12
N ALA A 18 13.15 12.40 18.77
CA ALA A 18 13.37 12.60 20.20
C ALA A 18 12.68 11.51 21.04
N GLY A 19 13.42 10.90 21.96
CA GLY A 19 12.92 9.88 22.87
C GLY A 19 12.83 8.46 22.26
N TYR A 20 13.37 8.20 21.07
CA TYR A 20 13.51 6.83 20.56
C TYR A 20 14.87 6.21 20.91
N ASN A 21 14.87 4.91 21.19
CA ASN A 21 16.09 4.12 21.30
C ASN A 21 16.62 3.79 19.89
N LYS A 22 17.68 4.49 19.45
CA LYS A 22 18.25 4.33 18.10
C LYS A 22 19.24 3.15 17.96
N ALA A 23 19.62 2.49 19.06
CA ALA A 23 20.58 1.40 19.03
C ALA A 23 19.94 0.05 18.66
N LEU A 24 20.39 -0.53 17.53
CA LEU A 24 20.09 -1.92 17.18
C LEU A 24 20.95 -2.86 18.04
N LYS A 25 20.29 -3.74 18.78
CA LYS A 25 20.99 -4.79 19.54
C LYS A 25 21.55 -5.83 18.56
N ASN A 26 22.59 -6.55 18.97
CA ASN A 26 23.23 -7.56 18.13
C ASN A 26 22.24 -8.59 17.55
N ARG A 27 21.23 -8.99 18.34
CA ARG A 27 20.13 -9.85 17.88
C ARG A 27 19.28 -9.26 16.74
N HIS A 28 19.12 -7.93 16.68
CA HIS A 28 18.35 -7.27 15.61
C HIS A 28 19.16 -7.30 14.31
N ILE A 29 20.47 -7.08 14.41
CA ILE A 29 21.39 -7.17 13.27
C ILE A 29 21.41 -8.61 12.74
N GLN A 30 21.52 -9.61 13.63
CA GLN A 30 21.45 -11.02 13.26
C GLN A 30 20.10 -11.39 12.62
N MET A 31 18.98 -10.92 13.16
CA MET A 31 17.65 -11.13 12.57
C MET A 31 17.52 -10.50 11.18
N ILE A 32 18.06 -9.29 10.97
CA ILE A 32 18.08 -8.62 9.66
C ILE A 32 18.93 -9.43 8.67
N ALA A 33 20.11 -9.88 9.10
CA ALA A 33 21.00 -10.69 8.26
C ALA A 33 20.35 -12.03 7.86
N ILE A 34 19.69 -12.71 8.81
CA ILE A 34 18.97 -13.96 8.56
C ILE A 34 17.77 -13.73 7.63
N GLY A 35 16.95 -12.69 7.90
CA GLY A 35 15.81 -12.37 7.05
C GLY A 35 16.22 -11.98 5.63
N GLY A 36 17.29 -11.21 5.50
CA GLY A 36 17.86 -10.82 4.21
C GLY A 36 18.45 -12.00 3.42
N SER A 37 19.15 -12.92 4.10
CA SER A 37 19.73 -14.11 3.45
C SER A 37 18.66 -15.12 3.03
N ILE A 38 17.65 -15.36 3.89
CA ILE A 38 16.49 -16.20 3.55
C ILE A 38 15.71 -15.59 2.39
N GLY A 39 15.39 -14.29 2.45
CA GLY A 39 14.66 -13.59 1.39
C GLY A 39 15.39 -13.65 0.06
N THR A 40 16.70 -13.39 0.05
CA THR A 40 17.54 -13.50 -1.16
C THR A 40 17.60 -14.94 -1.67
N GLY A 41 17.80 -15.92 -0.80
CA GLY A 41 17.85 -17.33 -1.15
C GLY A 41 16.52 -17.85 -1.72
N LEU A 42 15.40 -17.44 -1.14
CA LEU A 42 14.06 -17.74 -1.64
C LEU A 42 13.85 -17.09 -3.01
N PHE A 43 14.24 -15.82 -3.18
CA PHE A 43 14.06 -15.11 -4.45
C PHE A 43 14.90 -15.71 -5.58
N LEU A 44 16.16 -16.07 -5.31
CA LEU A 44 17.03 -16.75 -6.28
C LEU A 44 16.55 -18.18 -6.57
N GLY A 45 16.09 -18.91 -5.55
CA GLY A 45 15.60 -20.29 -5.70
C GLY A 45 14.24 -20.39 -6.39
N VAL A 46 13.34 -19.43 -6.16
CA VAL A 46 12.03 -19.35 -6.80
C VAL A 46 12.14 -18.71 -8.19
N GLY A 47 13.06 -17.76 -8.39
CA GLY A 47 13.25 -17.06 -9.67
C GLY A 47 13.54 -18.02 -10.84
N GLY A 48 14.38 -19.04 -10.63
CA GLY A 48 14.62 -20.07 -11.66
C GLY A 48 13.38 -20.91 -11.99
N ARG A 49 12.54 -21.23 -10.99
CA ARG A 49 11.29 -21.97 -11.18
C ARG A 49 10.17 -21.13 -11.77
N LEU A 50 10.12 -19.83 -11.47
CA LEU A 50 9.22 -18.88 -12.14
C LEU A 50 9.66 -18.59 -13.58
N ALA A 51 10.96 -18.58 -13.87
CA ALA A 51 11.45 -18.43 -15.24
C ALA A 51 11.09 -19.66 -16.11
N GLN A 52 11.13 -20.86 -15.52
CA GLN A 52 10.80 -22.10 -16.22
C GLN A 52 9.30 -22.41 -16.22
N GLY A 53 8.58 -22.02 -15.16
CA GLY A 53 7.18 -22.37 -14.94
C GLY A 53 6.19 -21.20 -15.00
N GLY A 54 6.63 -19.94 -15.10
CA GLY A 54 5.73 -18.78 -15.14
C GLY A 54 4.82 -18.72 -16.37
N LEU A 55 5.15 -19.49 -17.41
CA LEU A 55 4.31 -19.75 -18.59
C LEU A 55 3.48 -21.06 -18.48
N ALA A 56 3.67 -21.84 -17.41
CA ALA A 56 3.05 -23.16 -17.26
C ALA A 56 1.54 -23.10 -17.03
N LEU A 57 1.04 -21.98 -16.48
CA LEU A 57 -0.39 -21.74 -16.32
C LEU A 57 -0.82 -20.56 -17.18
N PRO A 58 -1.89 -20.71 -17.99
CA PRO A 58 -2.48 -19.60 -18.71
C PRO A 58 -3.05 -18.57 -17.73
N TYR A 59 -3.15 -17.30 -18.15
CA TYR A 59 -3.58 -16.21 -17.27
C TYR A 59 -5.00 -16.41 -16.68
N ASN A 60 -5.83 -17.24 -17.31
CA ASN A 60 -7.17 -17.62 -16.85
C ASN A 60 -7.19 -18.72 -15.78
N ALA A 61 -6.05 -19.34 -15.46
CA ALA A 61 -5.93 -20.31 -14.37
C ALA A 61 -5.82 -19.65 -12.98
N TYR A 62 -5.58 -18.33 -12.95
CA TYR A 62 -5.47 -17.57 -11.70
C TYR A 62 -6.85 -17.02 -11.32
N SER A 63 -7.32 -17.42 -10.13
CA SER A 63 -8.50 -16.82 -9.50
C SER A 63 -8.09 -15.57 -8.70
N SER A 64 -9.03 -14.64 -8.53
CA SER A 64 -8.89 -13.52 -7.58
C SER A 64 -8.99 -13.95 -6.12
N GLU A 65 -9.52 -15.15 -5.86
CA GLU A 65 -9.76 -15.68 -4.51
C GLU A 65 -8.54 -16.45 -3.96
N ASP A 66 -7.75 -17.05 -4.85
CA ASP A 66 -6.58 -17.86 -4.49
C ASP A 66 -5.28 -17.08 -4.63
N SER A 67 -4.28 -17.45 -3.82
CA SER A 67 -2.94 -16.88 -3.95
C SER A 67 -2.29 -17.38 -5.24
N PRO A 68 -1.71 -16.50 -6.08
CA PRO A 68 -1.06 -16.91 -7.31
C PRO A 68 0.12 -17.87 -7.07
N PHE A 69 0.73 -17.83 -5.89
CA PHE A 69 1.76 -18.79 -5.49
C PHE A 69 1.15 -20.15 -5.15
N THR A 70 0.04 -20.22 -4.41
CA THR A 70 -0.60 -21.51 -4.09
C THR A 70 -1.17 -22.16 -5.34
N THR A 71 -1.82 -21.38 -6.21
CA THR A 71 -2.31 -21.83 -7.52
C THR A 71 -1.18 -22.39 -8.38
N PHE A 72 -0.03 -21.70 -8.43
CA PHE A 72 1.14 -22.17 -9.17
C PHE A 72 1.68 -23.50 -8.63
N PHE A 73 1.93 -23.60 -7.31
CA PHE A 73 2.54 -24.79 -6.71
C PHE A 73 1.61 -26.01 -6.70
N SER A 74 0.30 -25.79 -6.54
CA SER A 74 -0.72 -26.81 -6.74
C SER A 74 -0.75 -27.28 -8.21
N GLY A 75 -0.69 -26.35 -9.16
CA GLY A 75 -0.72 -26.64 -10.60
C GLY A 75 0.46 -27.45 -11.13
N ILE A 76 1.66 -27.29 -10.55
CA ILE A 76 2.84 -28.09 -10.90
C ILE A 76 2.92 -29.44 -10.16
N GLY A 77 1.94 -29.77 -9.31
CA GLY A 77 1.78 -31.08 -8.69
C GLY A 77 2.79 -31.42 -7.59
N VAL A 78 3.40 -30.43 -6.93
CA VAL A 78 4.33 -30.68 -5.81
C VAL A 78 3.53 -30.82 -4.51
N PRO A 79 3.50 -32.00 -3.86
CA PRO A 79 2.73 -32.21 -2.64
C PRO A 79 3.17 -31.26 -1.51
N HIS A 80 2.21 -30.68 -0.78
CA HIS A 80 2.41 -29.77 0.37
C HIS A 80 3.15 -28.46 0.08
N ALA A 81 3.50 -28.17 -1.18
CA ALA A 81 4.18 -26.93 -1.52
C ALA A 81 3.25 -25.71 -1.39
N ASP A 82 1.97 -25.88 -1.66
CA ASP A 82 0.92 -24.88 -1.45
C ASP A 82 0.73 -24.53 0.03
N ASP A 83 0.68 -25.52 0.93
CA ASP A 83 0.60 -25.32 2.38
C ASP A 83 1.79 -24.49 2.90
N ILE A 84 3.01 -24.89 2.52
CA ILE A 84 4.25 -24.20 2.90
C ILE A 84 4.22 -22.76 2.40
N MET A 85 3.82 -22.55 1.15
CA MET A 85 3.76 -21.21 0.57
C MET A 85 2.70 -20.33 1.24
N GLN A 86 1.55 -20.89 1.63
CA GLN A 86 0.53 -20.14 2.36
C GLN A 86 1.05 -19.66 3.72
N VAL A 87 1.78 -20.50 4.45
CA VAL A 87 2.43 -20.11 5.73
C VAL A 87 3.43 -18.97 5.50
N VAL A 88 4.25 -19.06 4.45
CA VAL A 88 5.22 -18.01 4.09
C VAL A 88 4.51 -16.69 3.76
N VAL A 89 3.46 -16.73 2.94
CA VAL A 89 2.70 -15.54 2.53
C VAL A 89 2.00 -14.88 3.72
N LEU A 90 1.34 -15.65 4.58
CA LEU A 90 0.67 -15.12 5.77
C LEU A 90 1.68 -14.51 6.76
N THR A 91 2.82 -15.17 6.97
CA THR A 91 3.89 -14.65 7.85
C THR A 91 4.48 -13.37 7.28
N ALA A 92 4.71 -13.29 5.97
CA ALA A 92 5.19 -12.09 5.30
C ALA A 92 4.19 -10.94 5.40
N ALA A 93 2.90 -11.22 5.19
CA ALA A 93 1.83 -10.23 5.33
C ALA A 93 1.75 -9.67 6.76
N LEU A 94 1.77 -10.54 7.78
CA LEU A 94 1.76 -10.13 9.19
C LEU A 94 3.01 -9.32 9.58
N SER A 95 4.18 -9.71 9.06
CA SER A 95 5.43 -8.98 9.29
C SER A 95 5.38 -7.56 8.67
N SER A 96 4.90 -7.46 7.43
CA SER A 96 4.73 -6.18 6.74
C SER A 96 3.72 -5.28 7.46
N LEU A 97 2.60 -5.84 7.92
CA LEU A 97 1.61 -5.12 8.73
C LEU A 97 2.23 -4.58 10.02
N ASN A 98 3.00 -5.41 10.74
CA ASN A 98 3.67 -4.99 11.96
C ASN A 98 4.65 -3.83 11.70
N ALA A 99 5.51 -3.95 10.68
CA ALA A 99 6.42 -2.87 10.27
C ALA A 99 5.68 -1.59 9.86
N GLY A 100 4.60 -1.73 9.08
CA GLY A 100 3.76 -0.63 8.61
C GLY A 100 3.07 0.13 9.74
N LEU A 101 2.55 -0.58 10.75
CA LEU A 101 1.94 0.03 11.94
C LEU A 101 2.93 0.87 12.73
N TYR A 102 4.15 0.36 12.95
CA TYR A 102 5.18 1.12 13.66
C TYR A 102 5.69 2.30 12.83
N ALA A 103 5.92 2.14 11.53
CA ALA A 103 6.36 3.22 10.67
C ALA A 103 5.35 4.37 10.64
N THR A 104 4.07 4.04 10.43
CA THR A 104 2.97 5.02 10.42
C THR A 104 2.76 5.66 11.79
N GLY A 105 2.88 4.89 12.87
CA GLY A 105 2.83 5.45 14.23
C GLY A 105 3.94 6.46 14.49
N ARG A 106 5.16 6.24 13.97
CA ARG A 106 6.28 7.18 14.09
C ARG A 106 6.08 8.44 13.26
N THR A 107 5.61 8.31 12.02
CA THR A 107 5.31 9.49 11.17
C THR A 107 4.17 10.32 11.76
N LEU A 108 3.15 9.68 12.32
CA LEU A 108 2.06 10.42 12.96
C LEU A 108 2.51 11.14 14.23
N ARG A 109 3.45 10.55 14.98
CA ARG A 109 4.08 11.23 16.11
C ARG A 109 4.90 12.43 15.65
N SER A 110 5.72 12.33 14.61
CA SER A 110 6.51 13.47 14.12
C SER A 110 5.61 14.62 13.67
N MET A 111 4.48 14.33 13.02
CA MET A 111 3.45 15.32 12.69
C MET A 111 2.79 15.92 13.94
N ALA A 112 2.46 15.11 14.95
CA ALA A 112 1.84 15.59 16.18
C ALA A 112 2.77 16.48 17.03
N LEU A 113 4.08 16.28 16.94
CA LEU A 113 5.07 17.09 17.65
C LEU A 113 5.22 18.50 17.07
N VAL A 114 5.03 18.66 15.76
CA VAL A 114 5.01 19.98 15.09
C VAL A 114 3.63 20.65 15.08
N GLY A 115 2.63 20.03 15.72
CA GLY A 115 1.27 20.57 15.84
C GLY A 115 0.32 20.24 14.69
N GLU A 116 0.80 19.54 13.65
CA GLU A 116 0.03 19.16 12.46
C GLU A 116 -0.77 17.85 12.64
N GLY A 117 -0.42 17.05 13.66
CA GLY A 117 -1.05 15.77 13.97
C GLY A 117 -1.91 15.78 15.25
N PRO A 118 -2.72 14.74 15.48
CA PRO A 118 -3.53 14.62 16.67
C PRO A 118 -2.65 14.58 17.93
N ARG A 119 -2.96 15.45 18.91
CA ARG A 119 -2.13 15.63 20.12
C ARG A 119 -1.83 14.34 20.87
N PHE A 120 -2.75 13.37 20.85
CA PHE A 120 -2.55 12.10 21.55
C PHE A 120 -1.49 11.20 20.89
N ALA A 121 -1.18 11.39 19.60
CA ALA A 121 -0.14 10.64 18.90
C ALA A 121 1.28 11.15 19.25
N SER A 122 1.42 12.28 19.93
CA SER A 122 2.72 12.83 20.35
C SER A 122 3.40 12.03 21.47
N ARG A 123 2.61 11.31 22.29
CA ARG A 123 3.07 10.63 23.51
C ARG A 123 3.73 9.28 23.21
N LEU A 124 4.79 8.98 23.97
CA LEU A 124 5.42 7.66 24.02
C LEU A 124 4.93 6.87 25.23
N ASN A 125 4.83 5.55 25.10
CA ASN A 125 4.63 4.67 26.25
C ASN A 125 5.96 4.36 26.98
N LYS A 126 5.91 3.59 28.07
CA LYS A 126 7.09 3.19 28.87
C LYS A 126 8.18 2.49 28.05
N ASN A 127 7.81 1.85 26.95
CA ASN A 127 8.72 1.14 26.05
C ASN A 127 9.26 2.03 24.91
N HIS A 128 9.02 3.35 24.96
CA HIS A 128 9.43 4.31 23.93
C HIS A 128 8.81 4.02 22.56
N VAL A 129 7.52 3.62 22.57
CA VAL A 129 6.71 3.34 21.38
C VAL A 129 5.56 4.35 21.27
N PRO A 130 5.25 4.91 20.08
CA PRO A 130 4.19 5.90 19.87
C PRO A 130 2.82 5.22 19.83
N SER A 131 2.32 4.77 20.98
CA SER A 131 1.09 3.96 21.06
C SER A 131 -0.14 4.68 20.49
N GLY A 132 -0.23 6.00 20.62
CA GLY A 132 -1.34 6.77 20.05
C GLY A 132 -1.43 6.63 18.53
N GLY A 133 -0.30 6.77 17.82
CA GLY A 133 -0.29 6.63 16.36
C GLY A 133 -0.50 5.19 15.88
N ILE A 134 -0.01 4.21 16.63
CA ILE A 134 -0.25 2.80 16.35
C ILE A 134 -1.73 2.45 16.49
N ILE A 135 -2.40 2.91 17.55
CA ILE A 135 -3.83 2.65 17.78
C ILE A 135 -4.69 3.28 16.67
N ILE A 136 -4.38 4.51 16.23
CA ILE A 136 -5.07 5.11 15.07
C ILE A 136 -4.92 4.24 13.83
N THR A 137 -3.70 3.78 13.55
CA THR A 137 -3.45 3.02 12.32
C THR A 137 -4.07 1.62 12.41
N ALA A 138 -4.00 1.00 13.58
CA ALA A 138 -4.55 -0.34 13.82
C ALA A 138 -6.08 -0.37 13.81
N SER A 139 -6.77 0.73 14.17
CA SER A 139 -8.23 0.77 14.18
C SER A 139 -8.87 0.67 12.79
N LEU A 140 -8.10 0.93 11.72
CA LEU A 140 -8.52 0.69 10.34
C LEU A 140 -8.71 -0.81 10.04
N GLY A 141 -7.97 -1.70 10.70
CA GLY A 141 -8.07 -3.16 10.50
C GLY A 141 -9.47 -3.71 10.83
N PRO A 142 -9.99 -3.47 12.04
CA PRO A 142 -11.36 -3.81 12.40
C PRO A 142 -12.43 -3.22 11.47
N LEU A 143 -12.21 -2.03 10.91
CA LEU A 143 -13.14 -1.46 9.91
C LEU A 143 -13.16 -2.30 8.62
N GLY A 144 -12.03 -2.82 8.19
CA GLY A 144 -11.95 -3.77 7.07
C GLY A 144 -12.67 -5.08 7.37
N VAL A 145 -12.51 -5.62 8.58
CA VAL A 145 -13.25 -6.82 9.03
C VAL A 145 -14.76 -6.58 9.05
N LEU A 146 -15.19 -5.42 9.57
CA LEU A 146 -16.58 -5.01 9.59
C LEU A 146 -17.13 -4.88 8.16
N LEU A 147 -16.40 -4.25 7.26
CA LEU A 147 -16.77 -4.14 5.85
C LEU A 147 -16.93 -5.52 5.19
N ASN A 148 -16.02 -6.45 5.49
CA ASN A 148 -16.09 -7.83 5.02
C ASN A 148 -17.33 -8.56 5.56
N ALA A 149 -17.80 -8.24 6.76
CA ALA A 149 -19.04 -8.81 7.31
C ALA A 149 -20.31 -8.35 6.57
N PHE A 150 -20.31 -7.15 5.98
CA PHE A 150 -21.46 -6.62 5.24
C PHE A 150 -21.41 -6.90 3.73
N VAL A 151 -20.22 -6.89 3.12
CA VAL A 151 -20.06 -7.02 1.66
C VAL A 151 -18.88 -7.95 1.32
N PRO A 152 -18.90 -9.23 1.73
CA PRO A 152 -17.74 -10.13 1.69
C PRO A 152 -17.12 -10.27 0.29
N THR A 153 -17.96 -10.37 -0.75
CA THR A 153 -17.50 -10.56 -2.13
C THR A 153 -16.92 -9.31 -2.78
N LYS A 154 -17.14 -8.11 -2.21
CA LYS A 154 -16.62 -6.84 -2.76
C LYS A 154 -15.64 -6.13 -1.83
N ALA A 155 -15.57 -6.53 -0.56
CA ALA A 155 -14.78 -5.86 0.47
C ALA A 155 -13.31 -5.75 0.08
N PHE A 156 -12.73 -6.83 -0.46
CA PHE A 156 -11.35 -6.85 -0.94
C PHE A 156 -11.11 -5.79 -2.02
N ASN A 157 -11.92 -5.78 -3.07
CA ASN A 157 -11.79 -4.82 -4.18
C ASN A 157 -12.00 -3.37 -3.72
N ILE A 158 -13.00 -3.12 -2.88
CA ILE A 158 -13.26 -1.78 -2.32
C ILE A 158 -12.05 -1.25 -1.54
N VAL A 159 -11.46 -2.09 -0.68
CA VAL A 159 -10.29 -1.71 0.11
C VAL A 159 -9.06 -1.51 -0.79
N MET A 160 -8.87 -2.39 -1.79
CA MET A 160 -7.77 -2.29 -2.73
C MET A 160 -7.85 -1.02 -3.59
N ASP A 161 -9.04 -0.68 -4.12
CA ASP A 161 -9.26 0.53 -4.92
C ASP A 161 -9.02 1.80 -4.09
N LEU A 162 -9.55 1.81 -2.86
CA LEU A 162 -9.36 2.93 -1.93
C LEU A 162 -7.87 3.12 -1.59
N ALA A 163 -7.15 2.02 -1.33
CA ALA A 163 -5.73 2.03 -1.07
C ALA A 163 -4.93 2.51 -2.31
N GLY A 164 -5.28 2.04 -3.50
CA GLY A 164 -4.66 2.45 -4.76
C GLY A 164 -4.78 3.95 -5.01
N ILE A 165 -5.97 4.52 -4.82
CA ILE A 165 -6.19 5.98 -4.90
C ILE A 165 -5.36 6.72 -3.85
N GLY A 166 -5.28 6.20 -2.63
CA GLY A 166 -4.46 6.78 -1.55
C GLY A 166 -2.96 6.80 -1.89
N ILE A 167 -2.44 5.72 -2.44
CA ILE A 167 -1.03 5.61 -2.88
C ILE A 167 -0.76 6.56 -4.04
N ALA A 168 -1.63 6.57 -5.05
CA ALA A 168 -1.50 7.49 -6.20
C ALA A 168 -1.50 8.95 -5.75
N ARG A 169 -2.39 9.33 -4.81
CA ARG A 169 -2.43 10.66 -4.21
C ARG A 169 -1.13 11.00 -3.48
N THR A 170 -0.56 10.05 -2.75
CA THR A 170 0.69 10.24 -2.00
C THR A 170 1.85 10.53 -2.95
N TRP A 171 2.00 9.73 -4.01
CA TRP A 171 3.01 9.99 -5.04
C TRP A 171 2.80 11.30 -5.77
N ALA A 172 1.56 11.62 -6.13
CA ALA A 172 1.23 12.90 -6.73
C ALA A 172 1.62 14.06 -5.81
N MET A 173 1.32 13.98 -4.51
CA MET A 173 1.72 14.98 -3.53
C MET A 173 3.24 15.14 -3.46
N ILE A 174 4.01 14.04 -3.38
CA ILE A 174 5.48 14.07 -3.40
C ILE A 174 6.00 14.81 -4.63
N LEU A 175 5.49 14.48 -5.82
CA LEU A 175 5.90 15.09 -7.09
C LEU A 175 5.52 16.58 -7.16
N THR A 176 4.33 16.95 -6.68
CA THR A 176 3.91 18.37 -6.63
C THR A 176 4.75 19.17 -5.65
N SER A 177 5.08 18.62 -4.48
CA SER A 177 5.99 19.23 -3.50
C SER A 177 7.39 19.39 -4.09
N HIS A 178 7.89 18.40 -4.83
CA HIS A 178 9.16 18.49 -5.54
C HIS A 178 9.13 19.56 -6.65
N LEU A 179 8.03 19.71 -7.40
CA LEU A 179 7.85 20.80 -8.35
C LEU A 179 7.80 22.17 -7.66
N ALA A 180 7.11 22.28 -6.53
CA ALA A 180 7.08 23.51 -5.73
C ALA A 180 8.48 23.87 -5.22
N PHE A 181 9.26 22.88 -4.78
CA PHE A 181 10.67 23.04 -4.42
C PHE A 181 11.51 23.55 -5.60
N LEU A 182 11.38 22.97 -6.79
CA LEU A 182 12.10 23.44 -7.98
C LEU A 182 11.70 24.86 -8.39
N ARG A 183 10.45 25.27 -8.15
CA ARG A 183 10.01 26.66 -8.34
C ARG A 183 10.69 27.61 -7.36
N LYS A 184 10.82 27.23 -6.08
CA LYS A 184 11.56 28.02 -5.07
C LYS A 184 13.04 28.16 -5.41
N VAL A 185 13.68 27.08 -5.86
CA VAL A 185 15.07 27.10 -6.35
C VAL A 185 15.23 28.07 -7.51
N LYS A 186 14.30 28.05 -8.49
CA LYS A 186 14.34 28.98 -9.63
C LYS A 186 14.18 30.46 -9.20
N ARG A 187 13.48 30.71 -8.09
CA ARG A 187 13.32 32.05 -7.50
C ARG A 187 14.51 32.48 -6.63
N GLY A 188 15.49 31.60 -6.40
CA GLY A 188 16.63 31.86 -5.53
C GLY A 188 16.30 31.79 -4.02
N GLU A 189 15.11 31.31 -3.66
CA GLU A 189 14.66 31.15 -2.26
C GLU A 189 15.29 29.93 -1.59
N GLU A 190 15.69 28.93 -2.38
CA GLU A 190 16.24 27.65 -1.90
C GLU A 190 17.45 27.21 -2.70
N GLN A 191 18.34 26.47 -2.06
CA GLN A 191 19.51 25.89 -2.72
C GLN A 191 19.22 24.49 -3.26
N ARG A 192 19.67 24.22 -4.49
CA ARG A 192 19.46 22.93 -5.12
C ARG A 192 20.40 21.88 -4.50
N PRO A 193 19.94 20.65 -4.18
CA PRO A 193 20.80 19.62 -3.61
C PRO A 193 21.86 19.15 -4.62
N GLU A 194 22.94 18.57 -4.09
CA GLU A 194 24.03 18.00 -4.87
C GLU A 194 23.55 16.82 -5.73
N PHE A 195 22.78 15.91 -5.12
CA PHE A 195 22.12 14.81 -5.82
C PHE A 195 20.81 15.27 -6.46
N ARG A 196 20.69 15.11 -7.78
CA ARG A 196 19.58 15.67 -8.58
C ARG A 196 18.79 14.57 -9.26
N MET A 197 17.47 14.74 -9.29
CA MET A 197 16.62 13.91 -10.13
C MET A 197 16.92 14.19 -11.62
N ALA A 198 17.31 13.15 -12.35
CA ALA A 198 17.56 13.23 -13.78
C ALA A 198 16.29 13.68 -14.52
N GLY A 199 16.44 14.63 -15.45
CA GLY A 199 15.34 15.11 -16.29
C GLY A 199 14.27 15.97 -15.57
N ALA A 200 14.47 16.36 -14.31
CA ALA A 200 13.53 17.24 -13.62
C ALA A 200 13.60 18.69 -14.17
N PRO A 201 12.45 19.36 -14.42
CA PRO A 201 11.11 19.03 -13.92
C PRO A 201 10.25 18.14 -14.84
N ASN A 202 10.68 17.83 -16.07
CA ASN A 202 9.85 17.13 -17.05
C ASN A 202 9.46 15.73 -16.60
N THR A 203 10.37 15.01 -15.93
CA THR A 203 10.09 13.70 -15.35
C THR A 203 9.01 13.73 -14.26
N ASN A 204 8.89 14.83 -13.50
CA ASN A 204 7.77 14.99 -12.55
C ASN A 204 6.43 15.13 -13.28
N TYR A 205 6.37 15.94 -14.35
CA TYR A 205 5.13 16.13 -15.12
C TYR A 205 4.69 14.84 -15.80
N LEU A 206 5.63 14.08 -16.37
CA LEU A 206 5.34 12.78 -16.97
C LEU A 206 4.78 11.80 -15.92
N ALA A 207 5.38 11.73 -14.74
CA ALA A 207 4.89 10.88 -13.66
C ALA A 207 3.53 11.34 -13.12
N LEU A 208 3.27 12.65 -13.02
CA LEU A 208 1.96 13.18 -12.65
C LEU A 208 0.88 12.87 -13.69
N LEU A 209 1.20 12.97 -14.98
CA LEU A 209 0.31 12.54 -16.04
C LEU A 209 -0.03 11.05 -15.91
N PHE A 210 0.98 10.21 -15.67
CA PHE A 210 0.79 8.77 -15.44
C PHE A 210 -0.16 8.50 -14.26
N PHE A 211 0.08 9.08 -13.08
CA PHE A 211 -0.82 8.90 -11.93
C PHE A 211 -2.23 9.45 -12.18
N THR A 212 -2.35 10.54 -12.93
CA THR A 212 -3.65 11.10 -13.32
C THR A 212 -4.42 10.13 -14.22
N VAL A 213 -3.77 9.55 -15.22
CA VAL A 213 -4.34 8.52 -16.09
C VAL A 213 -4.76 7.30 -15.29
N VAL A 214 -3.92 6.81 -14.37
CA VAL A 214 -4.25 5.68 -13.48
C VAL A 214 -5.51 5.96 -12.67
N VAL A 215 -5.61 7.14 -12.04
CA VAL A 215 -6.81 7.51 -11.25
C VAL A 215 -8.05 7.61 -12.14
N ILE A 216 -7.92 8.19 -13.34
CA ILE A 216 -9.03 8.26 -14.31
C ILE A 216 -9.48 6.85 -14.70
N LEU A 217 -8.55 5.94 -14.98
CA LEU A 217 -8.86 4.55 -15.33
C LEU A 217 -9.52 3.81 -14.16
N MET A 218 -9.05 4.00 -12.93
CA MET A 218 -9.69 3.41 -11.75
C MET A 218 -11.13 3.91 -11.56
N VAL A 219 -11.37 5.21 -11.76
CA VAL A 219 -12.72 5.77 -11.68
C VAL A 219 -13.60 5.28 -12.83
N ALA A 220 -13.06 5.24 -14.06
CA ALA A 220 -13.77 4.72 -15.22
C ALA A 220 -14.14 3.24 -15.05
N ASP A 221 -13.22 2.42 -14.52
CA ASP A 221 -13.49 1.02 -14.20
C ASP A 221 -14.63 0.89 -13.18
N TRP A 222 -14.62 1.71 -12.12
CA TRP A 222 -15.70 1.73 -11.14
C TRP A 222 -17.08 2.03 -11.77
N TYR A 223 -17.16 3.03 -12.67
CA TYR A 223 -18.39 3.36 -13.39
C TYR A 223 -18.79 2.26 -14.38
N TYR A 224 -17.82 1.70 -15.09
CA TYR A 224 -18.04 0.63 -16.07
C TYR A 224 -18.57 -0.65 -15.39
N VAL A 225 -17.98 -1.06 -14.27
CA VAL A 225 -18.43 -2.18 -13.45
C VAL A 225 -19.83 -1.92 -12.90
N ARG A 226 -20.11 -0.72 -12.37
CA ARG A 226 -21.45 -0.38 -11.86
C ARG A 226 -22.50 -0.35 -12.97
N GLY A 227 -22.18 0.19 -14.15
CA GLY A 227 -23.07 0.19 -15.31
C GLY A 227 -23.39 -1.21 -15.79
N ARG A 228 -22.40 -2.11 -15.81
CA ARG A 228 -22.62 -3.52 -16.18
C ARG A 228 -23.49 -4.26 -15.16
N VAL A 229 -23.34 -4.00 -13.86
CA VAL A 229 -24.21 -4.58 -12.82
C VAL A 229 -25.65 -4.07 -12.96
N GLY A 230 -25.85 -2.78 -13.26
CA GLY A 230 -27.18 -2.21 -13.51
C GLY A 230 -27.90 -2.89 -14.68
N ASN A 231 -27.21 -3.03 -15.82
CA ASN A 231 -27.77 -3.70 -16.98
C ASN A 231 -28.16 -5.17 -16.70
N LEU A 232 -27.33 -5.90 -15.93
CA LEU A 232 -27.63 -7.29 -15.57
C LEU A 232 -28.83 -7.41 -14.62
N THR A 233 -29.00 -6.46 -13.69
CA THR A 233 -30.19 -6.43 -12.83
C THR A 233 -31.44 -6.06 -13.58
N ASP A 234 -31.33 -5.18 -14.58
CA ASP A 234 -32.46 -4.77 -15.42
C ASP A 234 -32.88 -5.92 -16.36
N GLU A 235 -31.92 -6.64 -16.94
CA GLU A 235 -32.17 -7.86 -17.72
C GLU A 235 -32.80 -8.98 -16.87
N ALA A 236 -32.32 -9.18 -15.64
CA ALA A 236 -32.89 -10.15 -14.71
C ALA A 236 -34.30 -9.75 -14.23
N ALA A 237 -34.57 -8.46 -14.04
CA ALA A 237 -35.91 -7.98 -13.70
C ALA A 237 -36.88 -8.13 -14.89
N ALA A 238 -36.42 -7.86 -16.11
CA ALA A 238 -37.21 -8.03 -17.32
C ALA A 238 -37.55 -9.50 -17.62
N SER A 239 -36.64 -10.44 -17.35
CA SER A 239 -36.91 -11.87 -17.52
C SER A 239 -37.91 -12.43 -16.49
N LEU A 240 -37.88 -11.93 -15.25
CA LEU A 240 -38.85 -12.29 -14.22
C LEU A 240 -40.26 -11.75 -14.53
N GLN A 241 -40.37 -10.55 -15.10
CA GLN A 241 -41.65 -10.01 -15.57
C GLN A 241 -42.19 -10.76 -16.80
N GLY A 242 -41.31 -11.21 -17.69
CA GLY A 242 -41.69 -12.06 -18.82
C GLY A 242 -42.32 -13.40 -18.39
N ASP A 243 -41.82 -13.99 -17.31
CA ASP A 243 -42.31 -15.27 -16.79
C ASP A 243 -43.67 -15.13 -16.07
N GLU A 244 -43.91 -14.02 -15.34
CA GLU A 244 -45.23 -13.74 -14.76
C GLU A 244 -46.33 -13.57 -15.81
N THR A 245 -46.01 -13.02 -16.99
CA THR A 245 -46.99 -12.88 -18.08
C THR A 245 -47.32 -14.19 -18.78
N LEU A 246 -46.47 -15.22 -18.68
CA LEU A 246 -46.75 -16.58 -19.19
C LEU A 246 -47.54 -17.42 -18.19
N VAL A 247 -47.48 -17.12 -16.89
CA VAL A 247 -48.22 -17.83 -15.83
C VAL A 247 -49.60 -17.22 -15.57
N THR A 248 -49.85 -15.97 -15.98
CA THR A 248 -51.13 -15.26 -15.76
C THR A 248 -51.95 -14.97 -17.03
N GLY A 249 -51.51 -15.46 -18.19
CA GLY A 249 -52.29 -15.43 -19.43
C GLY A 249 -53.33 -16.56 -19.49
N GLU A 250 -54.56 -16.19 -19.83
CA GLU A 250 -55.80 -16.99 -19.90
C GLU A 250 -55.71 -18.41 -20.48
#